data_AF-A0A6G3WX62-F1
#
_entry.id   AF-A0A6G3WX62-F1
#
_cell.length_a   1.000
_cell.length_b   1.000
_cell.length_c   1.000
_cell.angle_alpha   90.00
_cell.angle_beta   90.00
_cell.angle_gamma   90.00
#
_symmetry.space_group_name_H-M   'P 1'
#
loop_
_entity.id
_entity.type
_entity.pdbx_description
1 polymer ?
#
loop_
_entity_poly.entity_id
_entity_poly.type
_entity_poly.pdbx_seq_one_letter_code
_entity_poly.pdbx_strand_id
1 'polypeptide(L)'
;AGHDTTYNLPVERAVRASGLDWSIVRPGEFATNALLIWGPSIRSGRRVVEPFPDQAGNPIHEQDVADVIVADLLDPDRRGRVDTIV
;
A
#
# COMPACT_ATOMS: atom_id res chain seq x y z
N ALA A 1 -3.74 -7.01 3.66
CA ALA A 1 -4.07 -6.45 2.33
C ALA A 1 -4.67 -7.54 1.44
N GLY A 2 -5.80 -7.29 0.76
CA GLY A 2 -6.48 -8.28 -0.10
C GLY A 2 -7.94 -8.60 0.25
N HIS A 3 -8.57 -7.85 1.15
CA HIS A 3 -9.99 -8.04 1.51
C HIS A 3 -10.96 -7.36 0.54
N ASP A 4 -10.47 -6.43 -0.29
CA ASP A 4 -11.26 -5.81 -1.34
C ASP A 4 -11.37 -6.73 -2.56
N THR A 5 -12.59 -7.24 -2.78
CA THR A 5 -12.93 -8.11 -3.90
C THR A 5 -13.51 -7.35 -5.09
N THR A 6 -13.70 -6.04 -4.98
CA THR A 6 -14.47 -5.22 -5.93
C THR A 6 -13.64 -4.25 -6.77
N TYR A 7 -12.50 -3.76 -6.26
CA TYR A 7 -11.61 -2.89 -7.04
C TYR A 7 -10.25 -3.53 -7.32
N ASN A 8 -9.48 -3.86 -6.29
CA ASN A 8 -8.11 -4.35 -6.47
C ASN A 8 -8.06 -5.75 -7.08
N LEU A 9 -8.90 -6.67 -6.60
CA LEU A 9 -8.91 -8.06 -7.08
C LEU A 9 -9.24 -8.20 -8.58
N PRO A 10 -10.23 -7.48 -9.15
CA PRO A 10 -10.45 -7.46 -10.60
C PRO A 10 -9.24 -6.98 -11.40
N VAL A 11 -8.55 -5.92 -10.95
CA VAL A 11 -7.36 -5.38 -11.62
C VAL A 11 -6.21 -6.39 -11.59
N GLU A 12 -5.93 -6.98 -10.43
CA GLU A 12 -4.90 -8.01 -10.32
C GLU A 12 -5.17 -9.21 -11.24
N ARG A 13 -6.43 -9.66 -11.33
CA ARG A 13 -6.82 -10.76 -12.23
C ARG A 13 -6.60 -10.38 -13.69
N ALA A 14 -6.98 -9.17 -14.09
CA ALA A 14 -6.77 -8.68 -15.45
C ALA A 14 -5.28 -8.62 -15.80
N VAL A 15 -4.45 -8.09 -14.90
CA VAL A 15 -2.98 -8.03 -15.09
C VAL A 15 -2.39 -9.43 -15.23
N ARG A 16 -2.75 -10.36 -14.35
CA ARG A 16 -2.26 -11.76 -14.42
C ARG A 16 -2.69 -12.50 -15.68
N ALA A 17 -3.86 -12.19 -16.22
CA ALA A 17 -4.40 -12.82 -17.43
C ALA A 17 -3.91 -12.16 -18.73
N SER A 18 -3.18 -11.05 -18.67
CA SER A 18 -2.80 -10.24 -19.83
C SER A 18 -1.76 -10.90 -20.76
N GLY A 19 -1.03 -11.90 -20.27
CA GLY A 19 0.14 -12.47 -20.96
C GLY A 19 1.39 -11.60 -20.91
N LEU A 20 1.35 -10.45 -20.21
CA LEU A 20 2.51 -9.60 -19.96
C LEU A 20 3.32 -10.11 -18.76
N ASP A 21 4.58 -9.71 -18.68
CA ASP A 21 5.31 -9.74 -17.42
C ASP A 21 4.64 -8.79 -16.43
N TRP A 22 4.50 -9.23 -15.18
CA TRP A 22 3.84 -8.44 -14.14
C TRP A 22 4.46 -8.72 -12.77
N SER A 23 4.38 -7.72 -11.88
CA SER A 23 4.54 -7.87 -10.43
C SER A 23 3.46 -7.03 -9.76
N ILE A 24 3.00 -7.44 -8.57
CA ILE A 24 1.95 -6.75 -7.82
C ILE A 24 2.47 -6.45 -6.41
N VAL A 25 2.44 -5.18 -6.01
CA VAL A 25 2.81 -4.75 -4.66
C VAL A 25 1.56 -4.35 -3.90
N ARG A 26 1.36 -4.93 -2.72
CA ARG A 26 0.24 -4.71 -1.81
C ARG A 26 0.76 -4.07 -0.51
N PRO A 27 0.86 -2.73 -0.46
CA PRO A 27 1.30 -2.04 0.74
C PRO A 27 0.25 -2.08 1.85
N GLY A 28 0.72 -1.85 3.07
CA GLY A 28 -0.08 -1.40 4.21
C GLY A 28 -0.64 0.01 4.01
N GLU A 29 -0.98 0.67 5.10
CA GLU A 29 -1.44 2.05 5.08
C GLU A 29 -0.26 2.96 4.71
N PHE A 30 -0.44 3.93 3.82
CA PHE A 30 0.65 4.89 3.57
C PHE A 30 0.89 5.79 4.79
N ALA A 31 2.14 5.92 5.21
CA ALA A 31 2.51 6.77 6.34
C ALA A 31 2.06 8.23 6.13
N THR A 32 2.05 8.72 4.90
CA THR A 32 1.55 10.05 4.50
C THR A 32 0.06 10.26 4.78
N ASN A 33 -0.75 9.20 4.95
CA ASN A 33 -2.14 9.35 5.39
C ASN A 33 -2.22 10.12 6.71
N ALA A 34 -1.28 9.91 7.64
CA ALA A 34 -1.23 10.65 8.90
C ALA A 34 -1.01 12.16 8.68
N LEU A 35 -0.21 12.55 7.69
CA LEU A 35 0.03 13.95 7.35
C LEU A 35 -1.23 14.63 6.79
N LEU A 36 -1.95 13.93 5.90
CA LEU A 36 -3.13 14.47 5.22
C LEU A 36 -4.34 14.51 6.15
N ILE A 37 -4.58 13.43 6.89
CA ILE A 37 -5.78 13.26 7.72
C ILE A 37 -5.63 14.00 9.05
N TRP A 38 -4.48 13.87 9.71
CA TRP A 38 -4.28 14.37 11.09
C TRP A 38 -3.34 15.58 11.18
N GLY A 39 -2.48 15.81 10.19
CA GLY A 39 -1.52 16.91 10.22
C GLY A 39 -2.13 18.29 10.54
N PRO A 40 -3.26 18.69 9.92
CA PRO A 40 -3.93 19.95 10.26
C PRO A 40 -4.41 20.04 11.72
N SER A 41 -5.08 19.00 12.24
CA SER A 41 -5.66 19.03 13.60
C SER A 41 -4.59 18.91 14.70
N ILE A 42 -3.51 18.18 14.43
CA ILE A 42 -2.36 18.10 15.33
C ILE A 42 -1.70 19.49 15.44
N ARG A 43 -1.48 20.18 14.31
CA ARG A 43 -0.87 21.52 14.31
C ARG A 43 -1.74 22.57 14.99
N SER A 44 -3.05 22.56 14.75
CA SER A 44 -3.96 23.58 15.30
C SER A 44 -4.35 23.34 16.75
N GLY A 45 -4.46 22.08 17.18
CA GLY A 45 -5.07 21.75 18.47
C GLY A 45 -4.51 20.52 19.17
N ARG A 46 -3.42 19.92 18.65
CA ARG A 46 -2.76 18.72 19.24
C ARG A 46 -3.74 17.57 19.51
N ARG A 47 -4.74 17.41 18.65
CA ARG A 47 -5.81 16.42 18.82
C ARG A 47 -6.06 15.64 17.53
N VAL A 48 -6.23 14.34 17.70
CA VAL A 48 -6.69 13.39 16.66
C VAL A 48 -8.03 12.82 17.08
N VAL A 49 -8.91 12.55 16.12
CA VAL A 49 -10.16 11.82 16.32
C VAL A 49 -10.17 10.66 15.34
N GLU A 50 -10.33 9.47 15.87
CA GLU A 50 -10.49 8.23 15.12
C GLU A 50 -11.65 7.45 15.77
N PRO A 51 -12.60 6.88 15.01
CA PRO A 51 -13.52 5.84 15.48
C PRO A 51 -12.94 4.73 16.37
N PHE A 52 -11.72 4.24 16.09
CA PHE A 52 -11.02 3.13 16.73
C PHE A 52 -9.57 3.49 17.07
N PRO A 53 -9.33 4.38 18.05
CA PRO A 53 -8.01 4.95 18.32
C PRO A 53 -6.98 3.94 18.86
N ASP A 54 -7.45 2.82 19.44
CA ASP A 54 -6.60 1.75 19.98
C ASP A 54 -6.31 0.64 18.95
N GLN A 55 -6.88 0.73 17.74
CA GLN A 55 -6.64 -0.26 16.69
C GLN A 55 -5.22 -0.09 16.12
N ALA A 56 -4.47 -1.19 16.08
CA ALA A 56 -3.17 -1.20 15.43
C ALA A 56 -3.32 -1.02 13.91
N GLY A 57 -2.65 0.00 13.37
CA GLY A 57 -2.45 0.19 11.94
C GLY A 57 -1.15 -0.45 11.47
N ASN A 58 -0.97 -0.55 10.14
CA ASN A 58 0.29 -0.99 9.54
C ASN A 58 0.82 0.08 8.57
N PRO A 59 1.34 1.21 9.10
CA PRO A 59 1.84 2.28 8.26
C PRO A 59 3.19 1.92 7.64
N ILE A 60 3.26 2.00 6.31
CA ILE A 60 4.50 1.80 5.54
C ILE A 60 4.93 3.11 4.89
N HIS A 61 6.25 3.35 4.87
CA HIS A 61 6.79 4.50 4.17
C HIS A 61 6.66 4.29 2.64
N GLU A 62 6.25 5.33 1.93
CA GLU A 62 6.12 5.33 0.47
C GLU A 62 7.45 5.02 -0.24
N GLN A 63 8.59 5.35 0.39
CA GLN A 63 9.91 5.03 -0.14
C GLN A 63 10.15 3.52 -0.14
N ASP A 64 9.74 2.80 0.91
CA ASP A 64 9.87 1.34 0.95
C ASP A 64 8.99 0.67 -0.12
N VAL A 65 7.80 1.24 -0.38
CA VAL A 65 6.93 0.80 -1.49
C VAL A 65 7.63 1.04 -2.84
N ALA A 66 8.22 2.22 -3.03
CA ALA A 66 8.96 2.55 -4.24
C ALA A 66 10.16 1.62 -4.43
N ASP A 67 10.92 1.32 -3.37
CA ASP A 67 12.10 0.46 -3.42
C ASP A 67 11.73 -0.97 -3.83
N VAL A 68 10.61 -1.51 -3.34
CA VAL A 68 10.09 -2.82 -3.76
C VAL A 68 9.65 -2.80 -5.22
N ILE A 69 8.96 -1.75 -5.66
CA ILE A 69 8.57 -1.60 -7.07
C ILE A 69 9.83 -1.52 -7.96
N VAL A 70 10.84 -0.76 -7.56
CA VAL A 70 12.11 -0.66 -8.28
C VAL A 70 12.81 -2.02 -8.35
N ALA A 71 12.85 -2.77 -7.25
CA ALA A 71 13.40 -4.12 -7.24
C ALA A 71 12.66 -5.05 -8.23
N ASP A 72 11.33 -5.00 -8.26
CA ASP A 72 10.51 -5.81 -9.19
C ASP A 72 10.69 -5.41 -10.66
N LEU A 73 10.93 -4.12 -10.93
CA LEU A 73 11.19 -3.62 -12.28
C LEU A 73 12.59 -4.02 -12.80
N LEU A 74 13.58 -4.06 -11.91
CA LEU A 74 14.99 -4.26 -12.28
C LEU A 74 15.43 -5.72 -12.27
N ASP A 75 14.74 -6.60 -11.54
CA ASP A 75 15.11 -8.01 -11.40
C ASP A 75 14.09 -8.93 -12.09
N PRO A 76 14.45 -9.56 -13.22
CA PRO A 76 13.57 -10.51 -13.91
C PRO A 76 13.15 -11.71 -13.06
N ASP A 77 13.95 -12.11 -12.07
CA ASP A 77 13.62 -13.24 -11.18
C ASP A 77 12.48 -12.88 -10.20
N ARG A 78 12.14 -11.59 -10.09
CA ARG A 78 11.03 -11.06 -9.29
C ARG A 78 9.73 -10.88 -10.09
N ARG A 79 9.64 -11.40 -11.32
CA ARG A 79 8.40 -11.38 -12.10
C ARG A 79 7.38 -12.41 -11.59
N GLY A 80 6.11 -12.17 -11.87
CA GLY A 80 5.01 -13.09 -11.59
C GLY A 80 4.68 -13.26 -10.10
N ARG A 81 5.10 -12.32 -9.24
CA ARG A 81 4.91 -12.42 -7.79
C ARG A 81 4.06 -11.30 -7.22
N VAL A 82 3.60 -11.56 -6.01
CA VAL A 82 2.78 -10.65 -5.22
C VAL A 82 3.52 -10.37 -3.92
N ASP A 83 3.92 -9.12 -3.74
CA ASP A 83 4.53 -8.64 -2.51
C ASP A 83 3.51 -8.03 -1.59
N THR A 84 3.47 -8.50 -0.35
CA THR A 84 2.73 -7.83 0.72
C THR A 84 3.75 -7.25 1.67
N ILE A 85 3.71 -5.93 1.82
CA ILE A 85 4.65 -5.16 2.63
C ILE A 85 3.85 -4.28 3.59
N VAL A 86 4.16 -4.37 4.87
CA VAL A 86 3.43 -3.75 5.98
C VAL A 86 4.38 -3.18 7.01
#